data_AF-A0A8H4H8I2-F1
#
_entry.id   AF-A0A8H4H8I2-F1
#
_cell.length_a   1.000
_cell.length_b   1.000
_cell.length_c   1.000
_cell.angle_alpha   90.00
_cell.angle_beta   90.00
_cell.angle_gamma   90.00
#
_symmetry.space_group_name_H-M   'P 1'
#
loop_
_entity.id
_entity.type
_entity.pdbx_description
1 polymer ?
#
loop_
_entity_poly.entity_id
_entity_poly.type
_entity_poly.pdbx_seq_one_letter_code
_entity_poly.pdbx_strand_id
1 'polypeptide(L)'
;MTAIQKVALLGKGFLGSAVLDQLVKAGFDVTVLTRSHSSLQGVPAGAKVTEVDYASADSLEQALRGHDAVVSTVNSAAFMIQKPAIDASIRAGVKRFIPADFGALSTTPEAQSLPVHARPVEIQNYLKEKARSGELEYTILAVGLFLDYVVSSPVVVDRVNRTAVLYDGGEHPFSTTSVASIGKAVAGALKNADATRNRVLYVHDMVLTQRKVLALAKKYNPPAEAWTESNVDAEAELANMVNQISEKGMQMPLVLGLLKAAVFSGKYPSEYKNVDNELLGLGIKGEEELEAMFEAKFQIPLKRRAGSVRAVVYTPKSSPSLPLGKKCPIHLNIHGGAFLGGLPEGNACFCSELAEKTGAVVIFSSYQYAPRHVFPAAHEDVQDVASFLLENAEKLWNADSELFTVSGFSVGGNLALAVAQSVAGTAHAVKGFVGLCPVVDLRLPPWLEPKPSDFPAVDPLAFLQPLFYAYAGPNRLQNMGNRMLHPILADIQALPHPGVTCKI
;
A
#
# COMPACT_ATOMS: atom_id res chain seq x y z
N MET A 1 -7.23 -10.98 35.83
CA MET A 1 -8.25 -10.70 34.80
C MET A 1 -8.22 -11.82 33.76
N THR A 2 -9.33 -12.12 33.09
CA THR A 2 -9.34 -13.09 31.97
C THR A 2 -8.39 -12.61 30.89
N ALA A 3 -7.50 -13.49 30.43
CA ALA A 3 -6.58 -13.22 29.34
C ALA A 3 -7.37 -12.98 28.04
N ILE A 4 -6.95 -11.99 27.25
CA ILE A 4 -7.52 -11.76 25.92
C ILE A 4 -6.97 -12.83 24.98
N GLN A 5 -7.83 -13.60 24.33
CA GLN A 5 -7.43 -14.65 23.40
C GLN A 5 -8.18 -14.55 22.06
N LYS A 6 -9.49 -14.27 22.10
CA LYS A 6 -10.35 -14.17 20.91
C LYS A 6 -10.51 -12.72 20.49
N VAL A 7 -10.07 -12.39 19.28
CA VAL A 7 -10.01 -11.01 18.79
C VAL A 7 -10.81 -10.87 17.50
N ALA A 8 -11.78 -9.96 17.48
CA ALA A 8 -12.45 -9.58 16.23
C ALA A 8 -11.73 -8.38 15.60
N LEU A 9 -11.49 -8.44 14.28
CA LEU A 9 -10.84 -7.38 13.51
C LEU A 9 -11.85 -6.76 12.53
N LEU A 10 -12.05 -5.44 12.62
CA LEU A 10 -12.86 -4.66 11.69
C LEU A 10 -11.93 -3.93 10.72
N GLY A 11 -12.11 -4.18 9.43
CA GLY A 11 -11.29 -3.62 8.35
C GLY A 11 -10.02 -4.43 8.10
N LYS A 12 -9.89 -4.99 6.87
CA LYS A 12 -8.68 -5.69 6.41
C LYS A 12 -7.94 -4.91 5.34
N GLY A 13 -7.88 -3.58 5.49
CA GLY A 13 -7.15 -2.70 4.58
C GLY A 13 -5.63 -2.84 4.73
N PHE A 14 -4.90 -1.79 4.35
CA PHE A 14 -3.44 -1.74 4.45
C PHE A 14 -2.94 -2.01 5.88
N LEU A 15 -3.44 -1.26 6.87
CA LEU A 15 -3.11 -1.50 8.29
C LEU A 15 -3.73 -2.81 8.81
N GLY A 16 -5.00 -3.05 8.52
CA GLY A 16 -5.73 -4.22 9.02
C GLY A 16 -5.08 -5.55 8.64
N SER A 17 -4.52 -5.65 7.43
CA SER A 17 -3.79 -6.87 7.02
C SER A 17 -2.53 -7.11 7.86
N ALA A 18 -1.76 -6.07 8.17
CA ALA A 18 -0.58 -6.22 9.02
C ALA A 18 -0.94 -6.51 10.49
N VAL A 19 -2.03 -5.90 10.99
CA VAL A 19 -2.58 -6.22 12.32
C VAL A 19 -3.03 -7.68 12.39
N LEU A 20 -3.76 -8.16 11.38
CA LEU A 20 -4.19 -9.57 11.29
C LEU A 20 -3.00 -10.52 11.36
N ASP A 21 -1.97 -10.29 10.53
CA ASP A 21 -0.77 -11.13 10.50
C ASP A 21 -0.07 -11.19 11.87
N GLN A 22 0.05 -10.04 12.55
CA GLN A 22 0.72 -9.99 13.85
C GLN A 22 -0.13 -10.60 14.96
N LEU A 23 -1.45 -10.46 14.93
CA LEU A 23 -2.35 -11.12 15.89
C LEU A 23 -2.29 -12.65 15.74
N VAL A 24 -2.36 -13.18 14.51
CA VAL A 24 -2.25 -14.62 14.25
C VAL A 24 -0.87 -15.14 14.69
N LYS A 25 0.22 -14.46 14.32
CA LYS A 25 1.59 -14.82 14.75
C LYS A 25 1.76 -14.78 16.26
N ALA A 26 1.06 -13.87 16.92
CA ALA A 26 1.10 -13.73 18.37
C ALA A 26 0.28 -14.81 19.10
N GLY A 27 -0.48 -15.64 18.37
CA GLY A 27 -1.24 -16.77 18.91
C GLY A 27 -2.70 -16.46 19.24
N PHE A 28 -3.25 -15.33 18.79
CA PHE A 28 -4.66 -14.98 19.02
C PHE A 28 -5.59 -15.74 18.07
N ASP A 29 -6.79 -16.06 18.56
CA ASP A 29 -7.89 -16.57 17.73
C ASP A 29 -8.60 -15.40 17.06
N VAL A 30 -8.25 -15.12 15.80
CA VAL A 30 -8.71 -13.92 15.10
C VAL A 30 -9.91 -14.21 14.21
N THR A 31 -10.97 -13.39 14.33
CA THR A 31 -12.10 -13.36 13.41
C THR A 31 -12.11 -12.02 12.64
N VAL A 32 -12.00 -12.06 11.33
CA VAL A 32 -12.12 -10.88 10.46
C VAL A 32 -13.59 -10.64 10.13
N LEU A 33 -14.09 -9.46 10.47
CA LEU A 33 -15.44 -9.03 10.10
C LEU A 33 -15.42 -8.35 8.72
N THR A 34 -16.28 -8.79 7.81
CA THR A 34 -16.36 -8.25 6.44
C THR A 34 -17.79 -8.05 5.98
N ARG A 35 -18.00 -7.18 4.99
CA ARG A 35 -19.29 -7.06 4.30
C ARG A 35 -19.55 -8.22 3.35
N SER A 36 -18.49 -8.85 2.82
CA SER A 36 -18.61 -9.99 1.92
C SER A 36 -17.32 -10.79 1.86
N HIS A 37 -17.41 -12.12 1.86
CA HIS A 37 -16.30 -13.06 1.71
C HIS A 37 -15.61 -12.87 0.37
N SER A 38 -16.35 -12.60 -0.71
CA SER A 38 -15.77 -12.43 -2.05
C SER A 38 -14.84 -11.22 -2.16
N SER A 39 -14.99 -10.25 -1.25
CA SER A 39 -14.15 -9.04 -1.19
C SER A 39 -12.83 -9.24 -0.43
N LEU A 40 -12.65 -10.39 0.24
CA LEU A 40 -11.46 -10.68 1.04
C LEU A 40 -10.51 -11.62 0.31
N GLN A 41 -9.24 -11.20 0.24
CA GLN A 41 -8.12 -12.02 -0.23
C GLN A 41 -6.99 -12.01 0.81
N GLY A 42 -6.16 -13.05 0.82
CA GLY A 42 -4.98 -13.13 1.68
C GLY A 42 -5.32 -13.11 3.18
N VAL A 43 -6.26 -13.95 3.60
CA VAL A 43 -6.52 -14.22 5.01
C VAL A 43 -5.60 -15.38 5.45
N PRO A 44 -4.75 -15.21 6.47
CA PRO A 44 -3.85 -16.26 6.92
C PRO A 44 -4.57 -17.53 7.37
N ALA A 45 -3.95 -18.69 7.18
CA ALA A 45 -4.45 -19.95 7.70
C ALA A 45 -4.61 -19.86 9.24
N GLY A 46 -5.79 -20.18 9.75
CA GLY A 46 -6.13 -20.08 11.18
C GLY A 46 -6.97 -18.86 11.55
N ALA A 47 -7.04 -17.81 10.71
CA ALA A 47 -7.99 -16.73 10.91
C ALA A 47 -9.38 -17.09 10.35
N LYS A 48 -10.43 -16.75 11.10
CA LYS A 48 -11.82 -16.93 10.69
C LYS A 48 -12.34 -15.69 9.98
N VAL A 49 -13.36 -15.86 9.16
CA VAL A 49 -14.05 -14.74 8.51
C VAL A 49 -15.54 -14.84 8.82
N THR A 50 -16.14 -13.71 9.18
CA THR A 50 -17.59 -13.61 9.42
C THR A 50 -18.14 -12.44 8.60
N GLU A 51 -19.20 -12.69 7.84
CA GLU A 51 -19.93 -11.61 7.17
C GLU A 51 -20.82 -10.88 8.16
N VAL A 52 -20.83 -9.56 8.07
CA VAL A 52 -21.64 -8.68 8.91
C VAL A 52 -22.25 -7.56 8.08
N ASP A 53 -23.47 -7.19 8.43
CA ASP A 53 -24.04 -5.93 8.03
C ASP A 53 -23.67 -4.86 9.07
N TYR A 54 -22.75 -3.98 8.70
CA TYR A 54 -22.30 -2.89 9.56
C TYR A 54 -23.37 -1.84 9.85
N ALA A 55 -24.49 -1.83 9.12
CA ALA A 55 -25.65 -1.00 9.43
C ALA A 55 -26.57 -1.64 10.47
N SER A 56 -26.43 -2.93 10.74
CA SER A 56 -27.25 -3.68 11.69
C SER A 56 -26.52 -3.91 13.01
N ALA A 57 -27.04 -3.31 14.07
CA ALA A 57 -26.49 -3.47 15.40
C ALA A 57 -26.57 -4.94 15.87
N ASP A 58 -27.64 -5.66 15.53
CA ASP A 58 -27.84 -7.07 15.88
C ASP A 58 -26.86 -7.98 15.13
N SER A 59 -26.60 -7.69 13.85
CA SER A 59 -25.59 -8.42 13.05
C SER A 59 -24.20 -8.31 13.68
N LEU A 60 -23.81 -7.09 14.07
CA LEU A 60 -22.53 -6.86 14.74
C LEU A 60 -22.48 -7.56 16.11
N GLU A 61 -23.52 -7.45 16.93
CA GLU A 61 -23.55 -8.10 18.24
C GLU A 61 -23.40 -9.62 18.11
N GLN A 62 -24.17 -10.25 17.22
CA GLN A 62 -24.12 -11.69 17.01
C GLN A 62 -22.72 -12.15 16.57
N ALA A 63 -22.07 -11.40 15.68
CA ALA A 63 -20.73 -11.70 15.23
C ALA A 63 -19.65 -11.48 16.30
N LEU A 64 -19.90 -10.57 17.25
CA LEU A 64 -18.98 -10.21 18.33
C LEU A 64 -19.11 -11.10 19.57
N ARG A 65 -20.25 -11.79 19.77
CA ARG A 65 -20.46 -12.68 20.92
C ARG A 65 -19.33 -13.68 21.07
N GLY A 66 -18.80 -13.77 22.30
CA GLY A 66 -17.72 -14.70 22.65
C GLY A 66 -16.31 -14.24 22.26
N HIS A 67 -16.13 -13.01 21.76
CA HIS A 67 -14.81 -12.39 21.59
C HIS A 67 -14.42 -11.60 22.84
N ASP A 68 -13.14 -11.58 23.16
CA ASP A 68 -12.59 -10.86 24.32
C ASP A 68 -12.26 -9.40 23.97
N ALA A 69 -11.81 -9.18 22.73
CA ALA A 69 -11.40 -7.87 22.25
C ALA A 69 -11.82 -7.60 20.80
N VAL A 70 -11.97 -6.32 20.49
CA VAL A 70 -12.24 -5.81 19.15
C VAL A 70 -11.15 -4.82 18.75
N VAL A 71 -10.59 -4.99 17.56
CA VAL A 71 -9.66 -4.06 16.94
C VAL A 71 -10.29 -3.48 15.68
N SER A 72 -10.42 -2.17 15.62
CA SER A 72 -10.90 -1.45 14.45
C SER A 72 -9.73 -0.82 13.70
N THR A 73 -9.59 -1.12 12.41
CA THR A 73 -8.62 -0.49 11.49
C THR A 73 -9.31 0.06 10.24
N VAL A 74 -10.58 0.44 10.40
CA VAL A 74 -11.41 0.98 9.32
C VAL A 74 -10.84 2.29 8.79
N ASN A 75 -10.98 2.52 7.49
CA ASN A 75 -10.52 3.75 6.85
C ASN A 75 -11.53 4.90 7.04
N SER A 76 -11.18 6.09 6.57
CA SER A 76 -12.02 7.29 6.69
C SER A 76 -13.42 7.15 6.09
N ALA A 77 -13.60 6.33 5.05
CA ALA A 77 -14.90 6.09 4.42
C ALA A 77 -15.85 5.25 5.29
N ALA A 78 -15.30 4.40 6.15
CA ALA A 78 -16.05 3.55 7.06
C ALA A 78 -15.94 4.00 8.52
N PHE A 79 -15.39 5.19 8.78
CA PHE A 79 -15.14 5.67 10.15
C PHE A 79 -16.40 5.75 11.02
N MET A 80 -17.56 6.02 10.42
CA MET A 80 -18.83 6.16 11.14
C MET A 80 -19.31 4.85 11.78
N ILE A 81 -18.78 3.69 11.37
CA ILE A 81 -19.21 2.40 11.92
C ILE A 81 -18.63 2.13 13.32
N GLN A 82 -17.67 2.93 13.78
CA GLN A 82 -16.97 2.67 15.04
C GLN A 82 -17.90 2.77 16.25
N LYS A 83 -18.77 3.79 16.31
CA LYS A 83 -19.70 3.95 17.44
C LYS A 83 -20.72 2.79 17.52
N PRO A 84 -21.41 2.40 16.43
CA PRO A 84 -22.22 1.18 16.41
C PRO A 84 -21.44 -0.09 16.80
N ALA A 85 -20.19 -0.23 16.35
CA ALA A 85 -19.35 -1.37 16.70
C ALA A 85 -18.98 -1.40 18.20
N ILE A 86 -18.74 -0.23 18.81
CA ILE A 86 -18.53 -0.10 20.26
C ILE A 86 -19.78 -0.53 21.03
N ASP A 87 -20.96 -0.06 20.61
CA ASP A 87 -22.22 -0.41 21.27
C ASP A 87 -22.53 -1.91 21.15
N ALA A 88 -22.32 -2.48 19.95
CA ALA A 88 -22.45 -3.91 19.74
C ALA A 88 -21.43 -4.73 20.55
N SER A 89 -20.21 -4.22 20.73
CA SER A 89 -19.18 -4.84 21.58
C SER A 89 -19.63 -4.91 23.03
N ILE A 90 -20.21 -3.83 23.56
CA ILE A 90 -20.75 -3.79 24.92
C ILE A 90 -21.88 -4.82 25.08
N ARG A 91 -22.85 -4.84 24.16
CA ARG A 91 -23.97 -5.81 24.24
C ARG A 91 -23.50 -7.26 24.10
N ALA A 92 -22.45 -7.51 23.31
CA ALA A 92 -21.85 -8.83 23.14
C ALA A 92 -20.96 -9.27 24.31
N GLY A 93 -20.69 -8.39 25.30
CA GLY A 93 -19.84 -8.68 26.44
C GLY A 93 -18.33 -8.64 26.12
N VAL A 94 -17.93 -7.95 25.05
CA VAL A 94 -16.51 -7.74 24.71
C VAL A 94 -15.86 -6.89 25.81
N LYS A 95 -14.65 -7.26 26.21
CA LYS A 95 -13.94 -6.58 27.29
C LYS A 95 -13.14 -5.37 26.82
N ARG A 96 -12.44 -5.48 25.68
CA ARG A 96 -11.48 -4.46 25.20
C ARG A 96 -11.81 -3.99 23.79
N PHE A 97 -11.75 -2.68 23.56
CA PHE A 97 -11.85 -2.09 22.22
C PHE A 97 -10.63 -1.23 21.87
N ILE A 98 -10.06 -1.44 20.68
CA ILE A 98 -9.00 -0.61 20.10
C ILE A 98 -9.57 0.10 18.87
N PRO A 99 -9.73 1.44 18.88
CA PRO A 99 -10.32 2.17 17.77
C PRO A 99 -9.34 2.40 16.62
N ALA A 100 -9.90 2.66 15.44
CA ALA A 100 -9.20 3.22 14.30
C ALA A 100 -8.92 4.70 14.57
N ASP A 101 -7.86 4.95 15.32
CA ASP A 101 -7.34 6.29 15.61
C ASP A 101 -5.97 6.46 14.94
N PHE A 102 -4.99 5.60 15.32
CA PHE A 102 -3.66 5.42 14.70
C PHE A 102 -3.05 6.68 14.08
N GLY A 103 -3.22 7.83 14.73
CA GLY A 103 -2.84 9.13 14.22
C GLY A 103 -1.59 9.70 14.87
N ALA A 104 -1.15 10.84 14.38
CA ALA A 104 -0.02 11.57 14.94
C ALA A 104 -0.41 12.48 16.10
N LEU A 105 -1.56 13.17 15.99
CA LEU A 105 -1.89 14.32 16.84
C LEU A 105 -3.31 14.31 17.42
N SER A 106 -4.16 13.34 17.06
CA SER A 106 -5.53 13.23 17.60
C SER A 106 -5.58 13.01 19.12
N THR A 107 -4.52 12.48 19.70
CA THR A 107 -4.35 12.26 21.14
C THR A 107 -3.61 13.39 21.86
N THR A 108 -3.16 14.41 21.11
CA THR A 108 -2.42 15.57 21.62
C THR A 108 -3.42 16.67 22.00
N PRO A 109 -3.58 17.02 23.29
CA PRO A 109 -4.64 17.92 23.76
C PRO A 109 -4.74 19.24 22.97
N GLU A 110 -3.59 19.86 22.67
CA GLU A 110 -3.50 21.14 21.98
C GLU A 110 -3.96 21.07 20.52
N ALA A 111 -3.87 19.88 19.91
CA ALA A 111 -4.25 19.63 18.52
C ALA A 111 -5.66 19.05 18.36
N GLN A 112 -6.35 18.69 19.45
CA GLN A 112 -7.69 18.07 19.38
C GLN A 112 -8.76 18.99 18.80
N SER A 113 -8.57 20.31 18.90
CA SER A 113 -9.47 21.32 18.35
C SER A 113 -9.39 21.44 16.82
N LEU A 114 -8.37 20.84 16.19
CA LEU A 114 -8.26 20.87 14.73
C LEU A 114 -9.44 20.10 14.09
N PRO A 115 -10.10 20.66 13.05
CA PRO A 115 -11.27 20.04 12.44
C PRO A 115 -11.07 18.59 12.00
N VAL A 116 -9.86 18.24 11.55
CA VAL A 116 -9.50 16.89 11.09
C VAL A 116 -9.48 15.84 12.22
N HIS A 117 -9.39 16.26 13.47
CA HIS A 117 -9.39 15.37 14.64
C HIS A 117 -10.76 15.23 15.30
N ALA A 118 -11.77 15.98 14.88
CA ALA A 118 -13.09 15.98 15.51
C ALA A 118 -13.68 14.56 15.64
N ARG A 119 -13.59 13.75 14.57
CA ARG A 119 -14.13 12.38 14.56
C ARG A 119 -13.34 11.42 15.46
N PRO A 120 -12.01 11.30 15.39
CA PRO A 120 -11.22 10.55 16.37
C PRO A 120 -11.50 10.97 17.81
N VAL A 121 -11.50 12.27 18.10
CA VAL A 121 -11.73 12.80 19.45
C VAL A 121 -13.11 12.42 19.99
N GLU A 122 -14.16 12.45 19.15
CA GLU A 122 -15.49 11.95 19.52
C GLU A 122 -15.43 10.48 19.95
N ILE A 123 -14.80 9.61 19.17
CA ILE A 123 -14.67 8.18 19.49
C ILE A 123 -13.83 7.95 20.75
N GLN A 124 -12.72 8.68 20.92
CA GLN A 124 -11.90 8.60 22.14
C GLN A 124 -12.71 8.99 23.38
N ASN A 125 -13.50 10.08 23.30
CA ASN A 125 -14.33 10.54 24.41
C ASN A 125 -15.43 9.53 24.72
N TYR A 126 -16.04 8.94 23.69
CA TYR A 126 -17.04 7.89 23.86
C TYR A 126 -16.47 6.65 24.56
N LEU A 127 -15.30 6.17 24.13
CA LEU A 127 -14.62 5.05 24.79
C LEU A 127 -14.24 5.37 26.24
N LYS A 128 -13.77 6.59 26.52
CA LYS A 128 -13.45 7.04 27.88
C LYS A 128 -14.68 7.08 28.76
N GLU A 129 -15.83 7.51 28.23
CA GLU A 129 -17.11 7.49 28.94
C GLU A 129 -17.53 6.06 29.27
N LYS A 130 -17.49 5.14 28.30
CA LYS A 130 -17.82 3.71 28.49
C LYS A 130 -16.88 2.98 29.44
N ALA A 131 -15.62 3.38 29.50
CA ALA A 131 -14.68 2.89 30.49
C ALA A 131 -14.95 3.39 31.90
N ARG A 132 -15.39 4.66 32.07
CA ARG A 132 -15.77 5.19 33.39
C ARG A 132 -17.03 4.53 33.95
N SER A 133 -17.98 4.15 33.09
CA SER A 133 -19.17 3.41 33.50
C SER A 133 -18.90 1.91 33.74
N GLY A 134 -17.70 1.43 33.40
CA GLY A 134 -17.33 0.01 33.54
C GLY A 134 -17.94 -0.89 32.46
N GLU A 135 -18.54 -0.32 31.40
CA GLU A 135 -19.16 -1.06 30.30
C GLU A 135 -18.12 -1.67 29.35
N LEU A 136 -16.98 -1.00 29.14
CA LEU A 136 -15.96 -1.41 28.16
C LEU A 136 -14.57 -0.85 28.51
N GLU A 137 -13.52 -1.64 28.34
CA GLU A 137 -12.15 -1.14 28.41
C GLU A 137 -11.65 -0.68 27.04
N TYR A 138 -10.73 0.29 26.99
CA TYR A 138 -10.14 0.75 25.74
C TYR A 138 -8.60 0.73 25.75
N THR A 139 -8.01 0.70 24.57
CA THR A 139 -6.62 1.09 24.34
C THR A 139 -6.53 1.89 23.06
N ILE A 140 -5.92 3.07 23.09
CA ILE A 140 -5.69 3.92 21.91
C ILE A 140 -4.20 3.91 21.61
N LEU A 141 -3.81 3.78 20.34
CA LEU A 141 -2.42 3.86 19.91
C LEU A 141 -2.18 5.16 19.14
N ALA A 142 -1.34 6.03 19.69
CA ALA A 142 -0.75 7.18 19.02
C ALA A 142 0.56 6.72 18.36
N VAL A 143 0.64 6.78 17.04
CA VAL A 143 1.70 6.11 16.26
C VAL A 143 2.50 7.05 15.37
N GLY A 144 2.26 8.36 15.48
CA GLY A 144 2.89 9.34 14.61
C GLY A 144 2.40 9.20 13.16
N LEU A 145 3.27 9.57 12.21
CA LEU A 145 3.03 9.29 10.80
C LEU A 145 3.30 7.82 10.47
N PHE A 146 2.63 7.28 9.45
CA PHE A 146 2.97 5.94 8.96
C PHE A 146 4.27 6.03 8.18
N LEU A 147 5.30 5.30 8.64
CA LEU A 147 6.62 5.30 8.01
C LEU A 147 6.54 4.90 6.54
N ASP A 148 5.66 3.95 6.23
CA ASP A 148 5.35 3.54 4.86
C ASP A 148 4.91 4.70 3.98
N TYR A 149 4.06 5.60 4.49
CA TYR A 149 3.61 6.79 3.76
C TYR A 149 4.67 7.89 3.74
N VAL A 150 5.47 8.04 4.79
CA VAL A 150 6.61 8.97 4.79
C VAL A 150 7.56 8.67 3.62
N VAL A 151 7.81 7.38 3.33
CA VAL A 151 8.74 6.97 2.26
C VAL A 151 8.09 6.90 0.87
N SER A 152 6.79 6.58 0.80
CA SER A 152 6.13 6.24 -0.48
C SER A 152 5.03 7.17 -0.96
N SER A 153 4.68 8.20 -0.20
CA SER A 153 3.63 9.16 -0.55
C SER A 153 4.16 10.61 -0.54
N PRO A 154 3.50 11.56 -1.25
CA PRO A 154 3.93 12.96 -1.29
C PRO A 154 3.60 13.74 0.00
N VAL A 155 3.38 13.04 1.12
CA VAL A 155 3.08 13.67 2.42
C VAL A 155 4.26 14.50 2.90
N VAL A 156 5.47 13.92 2.90
CA VAL A 156 6.70 14.62 3.34
C VAL A 156 7.49 15.15 2.15
N VAL A 157 7.75 14.28 1.16
CA VAL A 157 8.52 14.58 -0.03
C VAL A 157 7.85 13.92 -1.23
N ASP A 158 7.61 14.66 -2.30
CA ASP A 158 7.08 14.12 -3.54
C ASP A 158 8.23 13.59 -4.40
N ARG A 159 8.48 12.28 -4.29
CA ARG A 159 9.55 11.61 -5.03
C ARG A 159 9.24 11.45 -6.52
N VAL A 160 7.98 11.51 -6.93
CA VAL A 160 7.56 11.37 -8.33
C VAL A 160 7.86 12.66 -9.07
N ASN A 161 7.40 13.78 -8.53
CA ASN A 161 7.62 15.10 -9.12
C ASN A 161 8.93 15.75 -8.67
N ARG A 162 9.69 15.09 -7.78
CA ARG A 162 10.94 15.56 -7.19
C ARG A 162 10.77 16.93 -6.52
N THR A 163 9.71 17.08 -5.75
CA THR A 163 9.42 18.32 -5.02
C THR A 163 9.36 18.10 -3.51
N ALA A 164 9.74 19.12 -2.75
CA ALA A 164 9.58 19.13 -1.29
C ALA A 164 9.14 20.52 -0.82
N VAL A 165 8.01 20.56 -0.12
CA VAL A 165 7.53 21.76 0.59
C VAL A 165 7.95 21.60 2.05
N LEU A 166 8.94 22.37 2.47
CA LEU A 166 9.50 22.35 3.82
C LEU A 166 8.80 23.38 4.69
N TYR A 167 8.39 22.99 5.90
CA TYR A 167 7.80 23.89 6.88
C TYR A 167 8.90 24.36 7.81
N ASP A 168 9.13 25.67 7.88
CA ASP A 168 10.22 26.30 8.64
C ASP A 168 11.60 25.67 8.38
N GLY A 169 11.89 25.40 7.12
CA GLY A 169 13.14 24.76 6.71
C GLY A 169 13.17 23.25 6.95
N GLY A 170 12.10 22.65 7.47
CA GLY A 170 11.93 21.18 7.53
C GLY A 170 12.70 20.49 8.66
N GLU A 171 13.03 21.24 9.72
CA GLU A 171 13.84 20.76 10.87
C GLU A 171 12.99 20.23 12.02
N HIS A 172 11.69 20.50 12.03
CA HIS A 172 10.80 20.08 13.11
C HIS A 172 10.70 18.54 13.18
N PRO A 173 10.99 17.92 14.34
CA PRO A 173 10.97 16.47 14.49
C PRO A 173 9.54 15.93 14.58
N PHE A 174 9.33 14.76 13.98
CA PHE A 174 8.08 14.01 14.09
C PHE A 174 8.32 12.52 14.25
N SER A 175 7.47 11.88 15.04
CA SER A 175 7.47 10.43 15.25
C SER A 175 6.81 9.70 14.08
N THR A 176 7.34 8.53 13.75
CA THR A 176 6.84 7.70 12.65
C THR A 176 6.91 6.22 12.99
N THR A 177 5.93 5.45 12.55
CA THR A 177 5.82 4.00 12.81
C THR A 177 5.45 3.25 11.54
N SER A 178 6.16 2.17 11.23
CA SER A 178 5.80 1.28 10.13
C SER A 178 4.53 0.50 10.45
N VAL A 179 3.75 0.18 9.42
CA VAL A 179 2.51 -0.59 9.56
C VAL A 179 2.75 -1.96 10.18
N ALA A 180 3.90 -2.58 9.91
CA ALA A 180 4.32 -3.81 10.56
C ALA A 180 4.52 -3.64 12.09
N SER A 181 5.16 -2.55 12.52
CA SER A 181 5.34 -2.24 13.94
C SER A 181 4.03 -1.86 14.62
N ILE A 182 3.11 -1.17 13.93
CA ILE A 182 1.76 -0.90 14.48
C ILE A 182 1.02 -2.23 14.73
N GLY A 183 1.10 -3.19 13.81
CA GLY A 183 0.53 -4.53 14.02
C GLY A 183 1.10 -5.24 15.26
N LYS A 184 2.42 -5.17 15.45
CA LYS A 184 3.09 -5.69 16.65
C LYS A 184 2.64 -4.95 17.92
N ALA A 185 2.51 -3.62 17.84
CA ALA A 185 2.04 -2.79 18.95
C ALA A 185 0.65 -3.21 19.43
N VAL A 186 -0.28 -3.44 18.49
CA VAL A 186 -1.63 -3.93 18.79
C VAL A 186 -1.59 -5.29 19.48
N ALA A 187 -0.82 -6.24 18.94
CA ALA A 187 -0.68 -7.56 19.54
C ALA A 187 -0.03 -7.50 20.95
N GLY A 188 1.02 -6.70 21.10
CA GLY A 188 1.68 -6.44 22.38
C GLY A 188 0.74 -5.80 23.40
N ALA A 189 -0.15 -4.91 22.96
CA ALA A 189 -1.09 -4.24 23.83
C ALA A 189 -2.15 -5.20 24.39
N LEU A 190 -2.63 -6.12 23.55
CA LEU A 190 -3.59 -7.16 23.97
C LEU A 190 -2.92 -8.23 24.85
N LYS A 191 -1.65 -8.57 24.60
CA LYS A 191 -0.87 -9.47 25.49
C LYS A 191 -0.65 -8.88 26.87
N ASN A 192 -0.40 -7.58 26.95
CA ASN A 192 -0.21 -6.84 28.19
C ASN A 192 -1.51 -6.16 28.65
N ALA A 193 -2.64 -6.86 28.55
CA ALA A 193 -3.99 -6.29 28.70
C ALA A 193 -4.16 -5.44 29.97
N ASP A 194 -3.63 -5.88 31.11
CA ASP A 194 -3.77 -5.18 32.38
C ASP A 194 -2.98 -3.87 32.39
N ALA A 195 -1.76 -3.86 31.84
CA ALA A 195 -0.89 -2.69 31.78
C ALA A 195 -1.33 -1.66 30.72
N THR A 196 -2.09 -2.08 29.71
CA THR A 196 -2.57 -1.23 28.60
C THR A 196 -4.02 -0.80 28.73
N ARG A 197 -4.70 -1.24 29.80
CA ARG A 197 -6.12 -0.96 30.06
C ARG A 197 -6.38 0.52 30.24
N ASN A 198 -7.34 1.05 29.48
CA ASN A 198 -7.84 2.42 29.55
C ASN A 198 -6.74 3.48 29.40
N ARG A 199 -5.79 3.22 28.48
CA ARG A 199 -4.64 4.08 28.22
C ARG A 199 -4.57 4.50 26.75
N VAL A 200 -3.99 5.67 26.55
CA VAL A 200 -3.35 6.04 25.28
C VAL A 200 -1.90 5.59 25.37
N LEU A 201 -1.44 4.85 24.36
CA LEU A 201 -0.08 4.35 24.24
C LEU A 201 0.62 5.06 23.09
N TYR A 202 1.85 5.51 23.32
CA TYR A 202 2.65 6.23 22.34
C TYR A 202 3.69 5.29 21.76
N VAL A 203 3.75 5.19 20.43
CA VAL A 203 4.63 4.25 19.74
C VAL A 203 5.32 4.97 18.60
N HIS A 204 6.61 4.71 18.42
CA HIS A 204 7.31 5.05 17.20
C HIS A 204 8.37 4.02 16.83
N ASP A 205 8.66 3.89 15.54
CA ASP A 205 9.89 3.20 15.12
C ASP A 205 11.09 4.13 15.21
N MET A 206 10.90 5.42 14.89
CA MET A 206 11.96 6.42 14.85
C MET A 206 11.38 7.84 14.84
N VAL A 207 12.26 8.82 15.04
CA VAL A 207 11.99 10.25 14.89
C VAL A 207 12.71 10.76 13.64
N LEU A 208 12.01 11.52 12.80
CA LEU A 208 12.54 12.08 11.55
C LEU A 208 12.27 13.58 11.45
N THR A 209 12.99 14.23 10.54
CA THR A 209 12.72 15.59 10.06
C THR A 209 12.45 15.55 8.55
N GLN A 210 11.78 16.57 8.00
CA GLN A 210 11.58 16.63 6.54
C GLN A 210 12.92 16.68 5.80
N ARG A 211 13.92 17.36 6.39
CA ARG A 211 15.28 17.45 5.86
C ARG A 211 15.97 16.09 5.73
N LYS A 212 15.86 15.25 6.76
CA LYS A 212 16.42 13.88 6.71
C LYS A 212 15.73 13.04 5.64
N VAL A 213 14.40 13.11 5.54
CA VAL A 213 13.62 12.40 4.52
C VAL A 213 14.01 12.87 3.11
N LEU A 214 14.17 14.18 2.91
CA LEU A 214 14.59 14.76 1.63
C LEU A 214 16.02 14.36 1.24
N ALA A 215 16.96 14.35 2.19
CA ALA A 215 18.32 13.90 1.94
C ALA A 215 18.36 12.45 1.43
N LEU A 216 17.62 11.55 2.07
CA LEU A 216 17.48 10.17 1.62
C LEU A 216 16.77 10.06 0.27
N ALA A 217 15.71 10.86 0.05
CA ALA A 217 15.01 10.90 -1.22
C ALA A 217 15.95 11.31 -2.37
N LYS A 218 16.81 12.31 -2.17
CA LYS A 218 17.82 12.74 -3.16
C LYS A 218 18.88 11.67 -3.41
N LYS A 219 19.38 11.03 -2.33
CA LYS A 219 20.36 9.94 -2.40
C LYS A 219 19.84 8.77 -3.25
N TYR A 220 18.59 8.36 -3.04
CA TYR A 220 17.98 7.18 -3.67
C TYR A 220 17.07 7.49 -4.87
N ASN A 221 17.04 8.75 -5.35
CA ASN A 221 16.34 9.15 -6.56
C ASN A 221 17.14 10.23 -7.31
N PRO A 222 18.32 9.87 -7.86
CA PRO A 222 19.16 10.81 -8.60
C PRO A 222 18.55 11.16 -9.98
N PRO A 223 19.00 12.24 -10.64
CA PRO A 223 19.94 13.26 -10.14
C PRO A 223 19.39 14.14 -9.02
N ALA A 224 20.24 14.52 -8.06
CA ALA A 224 19.86 15.34 -6.91
C ALA A 224 19.55 16.80 -7.31
N GLU A 225 20.17 17.28 -8.38
CA GLU A 225 19.99 18.60 -8.98
C GLU A 225 18.61 18.79 -9.65
N ALA A 226 17.87 17.70 -9.88
CA ALA A 226 16.52 17.75 -10.45
C ALA A 226 15.41 18.01 -9.40
N TRP A 227 15.77 18.30 -8.15
CA TRP A 227 14.82 18.48 -7.06
C TRP A 227 14.46 19.95 -6.84
N THR A 228 13.16 20.23 -6.76
CA THR A 228 12.62 21.55 -6.44
C THR A 228 12.22 21.63 -4.97
N GLU A 229 12.88 22.49 -4.21
CA GLU A 229 12.55 22.77 -2.82
C GLU A 229 11.81 24.10 -2.70
N SER A 230 10.75 24.12 -1.91
CA SER A 230 10.13 25.36 -1.43
C SER A 230 10.06 25.34 0.09
N ASN A 231 10.05 26.53 0.69
CA ASN A 231 9.92 26.71 2.12
C ASN A 231 8.65 27.52 2.41
N VAL A 232 7.90 27.12 3.43
CA VAL A 232 6.68 27.82 3.87
C VAL A 232 6.79 28.15 5.35
N ASP A 233 6.24 29.29 5.73
CA ASP A 233 6.00 29.63 7.13
C ASP A 233 4.91 28.71 7.67
N ALA A 234 5.26 27.93 8.68
CA ALA A 234 4.39 26.84 9.07
C ALA A 234 3.15 27.28 9.86
N GLU A 235 3.26 28.36 10.63
CA GLU A 235 2.15 28.91 11.39
C GLU A 235 1.12 29.56 10.45
N ALA A 236 1.58 30.35 9.47
CA ALA A 236 0.74 30.95 8.46
C ALA A 236 0.04 29.89 7.60
N GLU A 237 0.75 28.84 7.19
CA GLU A 237 0.16 27.77 6.39
C GLU A 237 -0.85 26.93 7.19
N LEU A 238 -0.58 26.68 8.48
CA LEU A 238 -1.54 26.03 9.37
C LEU A 238 -2.84 26.85 9.49
N ALA A 239 -2.73 28.15 9.74
CA ALA A 239 -3.88 29.05 9.82
C ALA A 239 -4.66 29.11 8.49
N ASN A 240 -3.95 29.20 7.36
CA ASN A 240 -4.53 29.16 6.02
C ASN A 240 -5.33 27.87 5.79
N MET A 241 -4.79 26.70 6.14
CA MET A 241 -5.48 25.43 5.97
C MET A 241 -6.74 25.32 6.85
N VAL A 242 -6.69 25.80 8.09
CA VAL A 242 -7.86 25.85 8.99
C VAL A 242 -8.97 26.75 8.40
N ASN A 243 -8.61 27.92 7.88
CA ASN A 243 -9.57 28.84 7.26
C ASN A 243 -10.20 28.21 6.02
N GLN A 244 -9.40 27.60 5.14
CA GLN A 244 -9.90 26.97 3.92
C GLN A 244 -10.83 25.78 4.21
N ILE A 245 -10.56 24.96 5.23
CA ILE A 245 -11.48 23.90 5.65
C ILE A 245 -12.78 24.48 6.20
N SER A 246 -12.72 25.59 6.95
CA SER A 246 -13.91 26.25 7.50
C SER A 246 -14.82 26.80 6.39
N GLU A 247 -14.24 27.31 5.30
CA GLU A 247 -14.99 27.85 4.15
C GLU A 247 -15.47 26.79 3.16
N LYS A 248 -14.61 25.81 2.83
CA LYS A 248 -14.80 24.87 1.70
C LYS A 248 -15.15 23.44 2.15
N GLY A 249 -15.17 23.19 3.45
CA GLY A 249 -15.39 21.88 4.05
C GLY A 249 -14.17 20.95 4.00
N MET A 250 -14.34 19.74 4.53
CA MET A 250 -13.29 18.71 4.63
C MET A 250 -13.05 17.98 3.30
N GLN A 251 -12.53 18.71 2.29
CA GLN A 251 -12.08 18.11 1.04
C GLN A 251 -10.70 17.48 1.21
N MET A 252 -10.45 16.34 0.55
CA MET A 252 -9.24 15.55 0.79
C MET A 252 -7.91 16.33 0.63
N PRO A 253 -7.72 17.19 -0.38
CA PRO A 253 -6.50 18.00 -0.50
C PRO A 253 -6.29 18.94 0.69
N LEU A 254 -7.36 19.55 1.20
CA LEU A 254 -7.32 20.47 2.34
C LEU A 254 -7.06 19.70 3.65
N VAL A 255 -7.67 18.52 3.81
CA VAL A 255 -7.41 17.63 4.95
C VAL A 255 -5.95 17.22 5.00
N LEU A 256 -5.37 16.82 3.86
CA LEU A 256 -3.95 16.47 3.78
C LEU A 256 -3.06 17.69 4.04
N GLY A 257 -3.41 18.86 3.50
CA GLY A 257 -2.70 20.12 3.75
C GLY A 257 -2.68 20.48 5.23
N LEU A 258 -3.83 20.42 5.91
CA LEU A 258 -3.93 20.69 7.33
C LEU A 258 -3.13 19.68 8.17
N LEU A 259 -3.21 18.39 7.86
CA LEU A 259 -2.42 17.37 8.56
C LEU A 259 -0.91 17.61 8.42
N LYS A 260 -0.44 17.95 7.21
CA LYS A 260 0.97 18.31 6.97
C LYS A 260 1.38 19.53 7.79
N ALA A 261 0.62 20.61 7.72
CA ALA A 261 0.90 21.83 8.46
C ALA A 261 0.88 21.59 9.97
N ALA A 262 -0.07 20.80 10.49
CA ALA A 262 -0.14 20.48 11.90
C ALA A 262 1.08 19.65 12.37
N VAL A 263 1.48 18.64 11.60
CA VAL A 263 2.60 17.77 11.98
C VAL A 263 3.95 18.48 11.85
N PHE A 264 4.17 19.25 10.77
CA PHE A 264 5.47 19.83 10.46
C PHE A 264 5.67 21.26 10.96
N SER A 265 4.68 21.90 11.58
CA SER A 265 4.82 23.30 12.05
C SER A 265 5.62 23.50 13.33
N GLY A 266 5.95 22.43 14.05
CA GLY A 266 6.54 22.55 15.39
C GLY A 266 5.59 23.13 16.44
N LYS A 267 4.39 23.61 16.07
CA LYS A 267 3.37 24.12 16.98
C LYS A 267 2.84 23.05 17.93
N TYR A 268 2.72 21.82 17.43
CA TYR A 268 2.26 20.67 18.19
C TYR A 268 3.42 19.69 18.42
N PRO A 269 3.45 18.98 19.58
CA PRO A 269 4.47 17.98 19.88
C PRO A 269 4.28 16.72 19.02
N SER A 270 4.70 16.79 17.76
CA SER A 270 4.68 15.69 16.80
C SER A 270 5.73 14.61 17.08
N GLU A 271 6.72 14.92 17.90
CA GLU A 271 7.70 13.97 18.44
C GLU A 271 7.26 13.45 19.80
N TYR A 272 7.11 12.13 19.93
CA TYR A 272 6.86 11.49 21.20
C TYR A 272 8.17 11.33 21.99
N LYS A 273 8.29 12.09 23.08
CA LYS A 273 9.45 12.02 23.98
C LYS A 273 9.47 10.77 24.85
N ASN A 274 8.29 10.23 25.17
CA ASN A 274 8.11 9.01 25.93
C ASN A 274 7.25 8.05 25.09
N VAL A 275 7.72 6.81 24.93
CA VAL A 275 7.02 5.77 24.17
C VAL A 275 6.87 4.48 24.98
N ASP A 276 5.80 3.74 24.70
CA ASP A 276 5.46 2.46 25.31
C ASP A 276 6.06 1.27 24.55
N ASN A 277 7.06 1.50 23.69
CA ASN A 277 7.64 0.47 22.81
C ASN A 277 8.04 -0.82 23.55
N GLU A 278 8.80 -0.69 24.64
CA GLU A 278 9.28 -1.84 25.42
C GLU A 278 8.11 -2.68 25.97
N LEU A 279 7.10 -2.01 26.56
CA LEU A 279 5.88 -2.65 27.05
C LEU A 279 5.17 -3.45 25.94
N LEU A 280 5.27 -2.99 24.69
CA LEU A 280 4.61 -3.58 23.53
C LEU A 280 5.49 -4.55 22.74
N GLY A 281 6.73 -4.80 23.18
CA GLY A 281 7.67 -5.70 22.50
C GLY A 281 8.24 -5.10 21.21
N LEU A 282 8.41 -3.79 21.16
CA LEU A 282 8.98 -3.04 20.05
C LEU A 282 10.35 -2.46 20.42
N GLY A 283 11.23 -2.37 19.42
CA GLY A 283 12.48 -1.62 19.50
C GLY A 283 12.40 -0.31 18.72
N ILE A 284 13.42 0.53 18.87
CA ILE A 284 13.66 1.68 17.98
C ILE A 284 14.45 1.17 16.77
N LYS A 285 14.00 1.53 15.57
CA LYS A 285 14.63 1.14 14.32
C LYS A 285 15.85 1.98 14.01
N GLY A 286 16.86 1.34 13.42
CA GLY A 286 18.09 2.00 12.97
C GLY A 286 17.90 2.75 11.64
N GLU A 287 18.90 3.57 11.29
CA GLU A 287 18.91 4.28 10.00
C GLU A 287 19.01 3.33 8.81
N GLU A 288 19.70 2.19 8.95
CA GLU A 288 19.85 1.19 7.89
C GLU A 288 18.49 0.66 7.40
N GLU A 289 17.54 0.42 8.30
CA GLU A 289 16.19 0.00 7.92
C GLU A 289 15.45 1.09 7.14
N LEU A 290 15.64 2.36 7.51
CA LEU A 290 15.07 3.49 6.79
C LEU A 290 15.68 3.61 5.40
N GLU A 291 17.00 3.52 5.28
CA GLU A 291 17.70 3.58 3.99
C GLU A 291 17.24 2.45 3.06
N ALA A 292 17.12 1.22 3.57
CA ALA A 292 16.61 0.08 2.81
C ALA A 292 15.19 0.32 2.29
N MET A 293 14.33 1.04 3.02
CA MET A 293 13.00 1.39 2.52
C MET A 293 13.04 2.40 1.36
N PHE A 294 14.00 3.32 1.35
CA PHE A 294 14.21 4.26 0.25
C PHE A 294 14.82 3.58 -0.98
N GLU A 295 15.75 2.66 -0.76
CA GLU A 295 16.36 1.82 -1.79
C GLU A 295 15.33 0.88 -2.45
N ALA A 296 14.47 0.23 -1.66
CA ALA A 296 13.49 -0.75 -2.14
C ALA A 296 12.34 -0.16 -2.96
N LYS A 297 12.12 1.16 -2.93
CA LYS A 297 11.05 1.84 -3.67
C LYS A 297 11.68 2.92 -4.53
N PHE A 298 11.78 2.70 -5.83
CA PHE A 298 12.51 3.61 -6.71
C PHE A 298 11.64 4.10 -7.87
N GLN A 299 11.96 5.30 -8.38
CA GLN A 299 11.32 5.85 -9.57
C GLN A 299 12.21 5.55 -10.78
N ILE A 300 11.66 4.89 -11.79
CA ILE A 300 12.36 4.62 -13.03
C ILE A 300 12.12 5.79 -13.98
N PRO A 301 13.15 6.54 -14.40
CA PRO A 301 12.98 7.57 -15.41
C PRO A 301 12.56 6.94 -16.74
N LEU A 302 11.57 7.55 -17.39
CA LEU A 302 11.18 7.17 -18.75
C LEU A 302 12.11 7.86 -19.75
N LYS A 303 12.56 7.13 -20.78
CA LYS A 303 13.44 7.66 -21.84
C LYS A 303 12.63 8.32 -22.95
N ARG A 304 11.47 7.76 -23.27
CA ARG A 304 10.65 8.20 -24.42
C ARG A 304 9.66 9.31 -24.06
N ARG A 305 9.42 9.54 -22.77
CA ARG A 305 8.54 10.61 -22.28
C ARG A 305 9.05 11.26 -21.01
N ALA A 306 8.65 12.51 -20.79
CA ALA A 306 8.90 13.19 -19.54
C ALA A 306 8.17 12.49 -18.38
N GLY A 307 8.90 12.22 -17.31
CA GLY A 307 8.36 11.64 -16.08
C GLY A 307 9.13 10.41 -15.63
N SER A 308 8.57 9.75 -14.63
CA SER A 308 9.07 8.48 -14.11
C SER A 308 7.89 7.58 -13.72
N VAL A 309 8.15 6.28 -13.64
CA VAL A 309 7.20 5.30 -13.14
C VAL A 309 7.70 4.66 -11.87
N ARG A 310 6.78 4.42 -10.94
CA ARG A 310 7.09 3.81 -9.66
C ARG A 310 7.41 2.33 -9.84
N ALA A 311 8.47 1.87 -9.17
CA ALA A 311 8.79 0.47 -9.04
C ALA A 311 9.07 0.09 -7.58
N VAL A 312 8.75 -1.16 -7.23
CA VAL A 312 9.06 -1.77 -5.93
C VAL A 312 10.00 -2.95 -6.17
N VAL A 313 11.08 -3.01 -5.39
CA VAL A 313 12.08 -4.06 -5.48
C VAL A 313 11.85 -5.06 -4.35
N TYR A 314 11.83 -6.34 -4.69
CA TYR A 314 11.78 -7.46 -3.77
C TYR A 314 13.06 -8.28 -3.94
N THR A 315 13.83 -8.37 -2.87
CA THR A 315 15.04 -9.19 -2.80
C THR A 315 14.80 -10.41 -1.90
N PRO A 316 15.43 -11.56 -2.18
CA PRO A 316 15.35 -12.72 -1.31
C PRO A 316 15.98 -12.40 0.05
N LYS A 317 15.23 -12.60 1.14
CA LYS A 317 15.72 -12.43 2.52
C LYS A 317 16.61 -13.58 2.94
N SER A 318 16.27 -14.78 2.49
CA SER A 318 17.09 -15.97 2.65
C SER A 318 18.00 -16.04 1.44
N SER A 319 19.31 -15.77 1.59
CA SER A 319 20.23 -15.96 0.47
C SER A 319 20.18 -17.44 0.08
N PRO A 320 19.64 -17.83 -1.10
CA PRO A 320 19.98 -19.14 -1.61
C PRO A 320 21.50 -19.08 -1.76
N SER A 321 22.22 -20.11 -1.30
CA SER A 321 23.67 -20.20 -1.46
C SER A 321 23.99 -20.29 -2.95
N LEU A 322 23.98 -19.15 -3.63
CA LEU A 322 24.49 -19.02 -4.98
C LEU A 322 25.97 -19.40 -4.90
N PRO A 323 26.44 -20.33 -5.75
CA PRO A 323 27.85 -20.67 -5.80
C PRO A 323 28.70 -19.41 -5.91
N LEU A 324 29.83 -19.38 -5.20
CA LEU A 324 30.73 -18.24 -5.16
C LEU A 324 31.04 -17.76 -6.60
N GLY A 325 30.66 -16.52 -6.93
CA GLY A 325 30.86 -15.92 -8.26
C GLY A 325 29.65 -15.96 -9.21
N LYS A 326 28.49 -16.52 -8.83
CA LYS A 326 27.25 -16.42 -9.63
C LYS A 326 26.35 -15.27 -9.16
N LYS A 327 25.99 -14.37 -10.07
CA LYS A 327 25.02 -13.28 -9.89
C LYS A 327 23.58 -13.82 -9.91
N CYS A 328 22.65 -13.13 -9.25
CA CYS A 328 21.24 -13.54 -9.19
C CYS A 328 20.46 -13.13 -10.45
N PRO A 329 19.37 -13.84 -10.82
CA PRO A 329 18.50 -13.43 -11.91
C PRO A 329 17.75 -12.13 -11.60
N ILE A 330 17.29 -11.43 -12.65
CA ILE A 330 16.43 -10.25 -12.52
C ILE A 330 15.06 -10.52 -13.16
N HIS A 331 13.99 -10.14 -12.46
CA HIS A 331 12.61 -10.40 -12.87
C HIS A 331 11.79 -9.11 -12.91
N LEU A 332 11.11 -8.82 -14.02
CA LEU A 332 10.18 -7.69 -14.13
C LEU A 332 8.73 -8.18 -14.09
N ASN A 333 8.01 -7.83 -13.01
CA ASN A 333 6.58 -8.05 -12.90
C ASN A 333 5.80 -6.76 -13.25
N ILE A 334 4.70 -6.89 -13.99
CA ILE A 334 3.85 -5.78 -14.42
C ILE A 334 2.39 -6.03 -14.02
N HIS A 335 1.74 -5.03 -13.42
CA HIS A 335 0.39 -5.19 -12.87
C HIS A 335 -0.68 -5.10 -13.96
N GLY A 336 -1.82 -5.76 -13.70
CA GLY A 336 -3.05 -5.55 -14.45
C GLY A 336 -3.74 -4.23 -14.06
N GLY A 337 -4.95 -4.00 -14.58
CA GLY A 337 -5.70 -2.77 -14.31
C GLY A 337 -6.23 -2.07 -15.56
N ALA A 338 -6.45 -2.81 -16.64
CA ALA A 338 -7.07 -2.33 -17.88
C ALA A 338 -6.39 -1.10 -18.53
N PHE A 339 -5.08 -0.89 -18.26
CA PHE A 339 -4.32 0.30 -18.65
C PHE A 339 -4.80 1.61 -17.99
N LEU A 340 -5.68 1.53 -17.00
CA LEU A 340 -6.34 2.67 -16.34
C LEU A 340 -5.91 2.86 -14.89
N GLY A 341 -5.26 1.87 -14.31
CA GLY A 341 -4.79 1.94 -12.94
C GLY A 341 -4.14 0.64 -12.50
N GLY A 342 -4.17 0.42 -11.19
CA GLY A 342 -3.38 -0.60 -10.52
C GLY A 342 -2.22 0.02 -9.76
N LEU A 343 -1.56 -0.81 -8.96
CA LEU A 343 -0.47 -0.37 -8.09
C LEU A 343 0.61 -1.47 -8.08
N PRO A 344 1.90 -1.09 -8.03
CA PRO A 344 3.01 -2.03 -7.84
C PRO A 344 3.04 -2.70 -6.46
N GLU A 345 1.95 -2.63 -5.68
CA GLU A 345 1.72 -3.40 -4.46
C GLU A 345 0.66 -4.50 -4.64
N GLY A 346 -0.14 -4.46 -5.71
CA GLY A 346 -1.31 -5.34 -5.87
C GLY A 346 -0.98 -6.83 -5.88
N ASN A 347 0.25 -7.16 -6.29
CA ASN A 347 0.81 -8.52 -6.34
C ASN A 347 2.02 -8.68 -5.41
N ALA A 348 2.11 -7.91 -4.32
CA ALA A 348 3.26 -7.94 -3.42
C ALA A 348 3.56 -9.34 -2.86
N CYS A 349 2.53 -10.13 -2.55
CA CYS A 349 2.69 -11.51 -2.11
C CYS A 349 3.38 -12.37 -3.17
N PHE A 350 2.90 -12.30 -4.42
CA PHE A 350 3.51 -13.01 -5.56
C PHE A 350 4.97 -12.58 -5.76
N CYS A 351 5.26 -11.28 -5.78
CA CYS A 351 6.63 -10.79 -5.97
C CYS A 351 7.58 -11.22 -4.85
N SER A 352 7.12 -11.13 -3.60
CA SER A 352 7.92 -11.56 -2.45
C SER A 352 8.16 -13.07 -2.47
N GLU A 353 7.14 -13.87 -2.77
CA GLU A 353 7.27 -15.33 -2.84
C GLU A 353 8.16 -15.76 -4.00
N LEU A 354 8.03 -15.10 -5.16
CA LEU A 354 8.89 -15.34 -6.32
C LEU A 354 10.35 -15.02 -5.99
N ALA A 355 10.63 -13.89 -5.34
CA ALA A 355 11.98 -13.52 -4.93
C ALA A 355 12.56 -14.58 -3.97
N GLU A 356 11.84 -14.96 -2.91
CA GLU A 356 12.31 -15.97 -1.93
C GLU A 356 12.53 -17.34 -2.58
N LYS A 357 11.63 -17.80 -3.45
CA LYS A 357 11.70 -19.15 -4.02
C LYS A 357 12.73 -19.29 -5.15
N THR A 358 13.00 -18.21 -5.89
CA THR A 358 13.89 -18.26 -7.06
C THR A 358 15.27 -17.66 -6.79
N GLY A 359 15.41 -16.86 -5.73
CA GLY A 359 16.61 -16.06 -5.49
C GLY A 359 16.77 -14.88 -6.45
N ALA A 360 15.77 -14.59 -7.29
CA ALA A 360 15.81 -13.48 -8.22
C ALA A 360 15.52 -12.14 -7.50
N VAL A 361 16.10 -11.07 -8.03
CA VAL A 361 15.67 -9.70 -7.70
C VAL A 361 14.42 -9.41 -8.52
N VAL A 362 13.29 -9.24 -7.85
CA VAL A 362 12.00 -9.00 -8.51
C VAL A 362 11.66 -7.52 -8.46
N ILE A 363 11.55 -6.88 -9.62
CA ILE A 363 11.12 -5.50 -9.79
C ILE A 363 9.67 -5.50 -10.23
N PHE A 364 8.82 -4.88 -9.43
CA PHE A 364 7.43 -4.68 -9.74
C PHE A 364 7.19 -3.24 -10.17
N SER A 365 6.95 -3.02 -11.47
CA SER A 365 6.84 -1.68 -12.04
C SER A 365 5.40 -1.27 -12.37
N SER A 366 5.17 0.04 -12.32
CA SER A 366 3.99 0.74 -12.80
C SER A 366 4.18 1.23 -14.25
N TYR A 367 3.11 1.75 -14.85
CA TYR A 367 3.12 2.47 -16.12
C TYR A 367 2.14 3.65 -16.09
N GLN A 368 2.20 4.56 -17.07
CA GLN A 368 1.25 5.66 -17.18
C GLN A 368 -0.12 5.19 -17.70
N TYR A 369 -1.18 5.80 -17.18
CA TYR A 369 -2.56 5.34 -17.39
C TYR A 369 -3.33 6.15 -18.42
N ALA A 370 -4.21 5.46 -19.15
CA ALA A 370 -5.31 6.08 -19.86
C ALA A 370 -6.32 6.71 -18.87
N PRO A 371 -7.17 7.65 -19.32
CA PRO A 371 -7.26 8.20 -20.67
C PRO A 371 -6.18 9.26 -20.97
N ARG A 372 -5.39 9.68 -19.97
CA ARG A 372 -4.35 10.71 -20.15
C ARG A 372 -3.21 10.22 -21.05
N HIS A 373 -2.87 8.94 -20.94
CA HIS A 373 -1.80 8.30 -21.69
C HIS A 373 -2.32 7.04 -22.40
N VAL A 374 -2.72 7.21 -23.67
CA VAL A 374 -3.30 6.15 -24.52
C VAL A 374 -2.20 5.36 -25.25
N PHE A 375 -2.55 4.29 -25.99
CA PHE A 375 -1.57 3.52 -26.76
C PHE A 375 -0.70 4.41 -27.67
N PRO A 376 0.65 4.28 -27.66
CA PRO A 376 1.46 3.17 -27.11
C PRO A 376 1.99 3.36 -25.67
N ALA A 377 1.38 4.22 -24.85
CA ALA A 377 1.97 4.68 -23.60
C ALA A 377 2.50 3.64 -22.62
N ALA A 378 1.62 2.86 -22.03
CA ALA A 378 2.04 1.83 -21.11
C ALA A 378 3.09 0.87 -21.71
N HIS A 379 3.08 0.61 -23.01
CA HIS A 379 4.04 -0.27 -23.68
C HIS A 379 5.45 0.34 -23.74
N GLU A 380 5.54 1.59 -24.18
CA GLU A 380 6.81 2.33 -24.19
C GLU A 380 7.38 2.47 -22.78
N ASP A 381 6.52 2.72 -21.79
CA ASP A 381 6.93 2.87 -20.40
C ASP A 381 7.56 1.58 -19.85
N VAL A 382 6.93 0.43 -20.07
CA VAL A 382 7.49 -0.85 -19.57
C VAL A 382 8.75 -1.29 -20.34
N GLN A 383 8.91 -0.85 -21.59
CA GLN A 383 10.15 -1.05 -22.36
C GLN A 383 11.27 -0.15 -21.83
N ASP A 384 10.98 1.11 -21.50
CA ASP A 384 11.93 2.01 -20.84
C ASP A 384 12.35 1.44 -19.48
N VAL A 385 11.40 0.87 -18.72
CA VAL A 385 11.66 0.14 -17.48
C VAL A 385 12.59 -1.04 -17.72
N ALA A 386 12.29 -1.91 -18.68
CA ALA A 386 13.14 -3.05 -18.99
C ALA A 386 14.56 -2.61 -19.37
N SER A 387 14.71 -1.61 -20.25
CA SER A 387 16.02 -1.05 -20.59
C SER A 387 16.77 -0.52 -19.37
N PHE A 388 16.10 0.25 -18.50
CA PHE A 388 16.72 0.73 -17.27
C PHE A 388 17.23 -0.43 -16.39
N LEU A 389 16.42 -1.47 -16.21
CA LEU A 389 16.80 -2.63 -15.41
C LEU A 389 18.00 -3.36 -16.01
N LEU A 390 18.00 -3.61 -17.32
CA LEU A 390 19.09 -4.32 -17.99
C LEU A 390 20.41 -3.54 -17.95
N GLU A 391 20.37 -2.21 -18.05
CA GLU A 391 21.54 -1.33 -17.97
C GLU A 391 22.10 -1.21 -16.54
N ASN A 392 21.28 -1.44 -15.50
CA ASN A 392 21.65 -1.16 -14.12
C ASN A 392 21.66 -2.39 -13.19
N ALA A 393 21.30 -3.58 -13.68
CA ALA A 393 21.11 -4.80 -12.87
C ALA A 393 22.32 -5.15 -12.00
N GLU A 394 23.51 -5.17 -12.61
CA GLU A 394 24.75 -5.49 -11.90
C GLU A 394 25.09 -4.43 -10.86
N LYS A 395 24.99 -3.15 -11.25
CA LYS A 395 25.35 -2.02 -10.39
C LYS A 395 24.43 -1.88 -9.18
N LEU A 396 23.12 -2.05 -9.37
CA LEU A 396 22.13 -1.80 -8.32
C LEU A 396 21.86 -3.01 -7.45
N TRP A 397 21.93 -4.23 -7.99
CA TRP A 397 21.49 -5.42 -7.28
C TRP A 397 22.44 -6.61 -7.38
N ASN A 398 23.63 -6.42 -7.95
CA ASN A 398 24.57 -7.52 -8.26
C ASN A 398 23.89 -8.67 -9.03
N ALA A 399 22.94 -8.30 -9.90
CA ALA A 399 22.15 -9.22 -10.70
C ALA A 399 22.72 -9.39 -12.10
N ASP A 400 22.48 -10.55 -12.70
CA ASP A 400 22.83 -10.87 -14.08
C ASP A 400 21.70 -10.44 -15.01
N SER A 401 21.93 -9.41 -15.83
CA SER A 401 20.95 -8.92 -16.80
C SER A 401 20.74 -9.86 -17.98
N GLU A 402 21.59 -10.88 -18.20
CA GLU A 402 21.34 -11.92 -19.20
C GLU A 402 20.36 -12.99 -18.70
N LEU A 403 20.15 -13.08 -17.38
CA LEU A 403 19.14 -13.93 -16.73
C LEU A 403 17.84 -13.17 -16.47
N PHE A 404 17.33 -12.51 -17.50
CA PHE A 404 16.13 -11.68 -17.41
C PHE A 404 14.84 -12.49 -17.64
N THR A 405 13.86 -12.32 -16.75
CA THR A 405 12.53 -12.94 -16.85
C THR A 405 11.43 -11.91 -16.60
N VAL A 406 10.21 -12.18 -17.07
CA VAL A 406 9.09 -11.23 -16.94
C VAL A 406 7.80 -11.92 -16.50
N SER A 407 6.90 -11.20 -15.84
CA SER A 407 5.55 -11.68 -15.54
C SER A 407 4.52 -10.56 -15.65
N GLY A 408 3.26 -10.95 -15.80
CA GLY A 408 2.18 -9.99 -15.72
C GLY A 408 0.78 -10.56 -15.64
N PHE A 409 -0.12 -9.75 -15.09
CA PHE A 409 -1.52 -10.09 -14.83
C PHE A 409 -2.43 -9.32 -15.78
N SER A 410 -3.35 -9.97 -16.48
CA SER A 410 -4.26 -9.32 -17.43
C SER A 410 -3.48 -8.48 -18.47
N VAL A 411 -3.73 -7.17 -18.53
CA VAL A 411 -2.97 -6.22 -19.37
C VAL A 411 -1.49 -6.14 -19.01
N GLY A 412 -1.10 -6.47 -17.78
CA GLY A 412 0.30 -6.60 -17.41
C GLY A 412 0.99 -7.72 -18.17
N GLY A 413 0.27 -8.81 -18.48
CA GLY A 413 0.78 -9.89 -19.33
C GLY A 413 0.99 -9.44 -20.78
N ASN A 414 0.10 -8.59 -21.30
CA ASN A 414 0.26 -7.94 -22.61
C ASN A 414 1.55 -7.12 -22.66
N LEU A 415 1.73 -6.25 -21.67
CA LEU A 415 2.91 -5.39 -21.51
C LEU A 415 4.20 -6.19 -21.34
N ALA A 416 4.17 -7.28 -20.57
CA ALA A 416 5.31 -8.18 -20.41
C ALA A 416 5.73 -8.87 -21.72
N LEU A 417 4.76 -9.26 -22.56
CA LEU A 417 5.05 -9.79 -23.89
C LEU A 417 5.61 -8.72 -24.84
N ALA A 418 5.17 -7.47 -24.72
CA ALA A 418 5.75 -6.36 -25.48
C ALA A 418 7.20 -6.03 -25.06
N VAL A 419 7.54 -6.21 -23.77
CA VAL A 419 8.93 -6.17 -23.30
C VAL A 419 9.74 -7.29 -23.92
N ALA A 420 9.23 -8.53 -23.89
CA ALA A 420 9.93 -9.67 -24.48
C ALA A 420 10.26 -9.47 -25.97
N GLN A 421 9.30 -8.95 -26.75
CA GLN A 421 9.51 -8.60 -28.15
C GLN A 421 10.63 -7.55 -28.34
N SER A 422 10.73 -6.56 -27.43
CA SER A 422 11.71 -5.46 -27.54
C SER A 422 13.16 -5.87 -27.30
N VAL A 423 13.39 -6.98 -26.58
CA VAL A 423 14.72 -7.51 -26.26
C VAL A 423 15.03 -8.82 -26.98
N ALA A 424 14.11 -9.29 -27.83
CA ALA A 424 14.30 -10.50 -28.62
C ALA A 424 15.54 -10.39 -29.53
N GLY A 425 16.30 -11.49 -29.63
CA GLY A 425 17.54 -11.53 -30.40
C GLY A 425 18.74 -10.81 -29.78
N THR A 426 18.60 -10.24 -28.58
CA THR A 426 19.72 -9.67 -27.80
C THR A 426 20.22 -10.65 -26.74
N ALA A 427 21.37 -10.36 -26.10
CA ALA A 427 21.84 -11.13 -24.94
C ALA A 427 20.80 -11.15 -23.79
N HIS A 428 19.97 -10.11 -23.70
CA HIS A 428 18.93 -9.92 -22.70
C HIS A 428 17.56 -10.48 -23.10
N ALA A 429 17.51 -11.37 -24.10
CA ALA A 429 16.27 -12.05 -24.47
C ALA A 429 15.64 -12.74 -23.25
N VAL A 430 14.33 -12.51 -23.04
CA VAL A 430 13.57 -13.01 -21.89
C VAL A 430 13.66 -14.53 -21.81
N LYS A 431 14.18 -15.06 -20.70
CA LYS A 431 14.39 -16.50 -20.47
C LYS A 431 13.16 -17.23 -19.94
N GLY A 432 12.17 -16.49 -19.44
CA GLY A 432 10.96 -17.05 -18.86
C GLY A 432 9.85 -16.01 -18.71
N PHE A 433 8.62 -16.47 -18.90
CA PHE A 433 7.40 -15.66 -18.80
C PHE A 433 6.35 -16.33 -17.95
N VAL A 434 5.74 -15.56 -17.05
CA VAL A 434 4.56 -15.99 -16.28
C VAL A 434 3.41 -15.04 -16.57
N GLY A 435 2.42 -15.52 -17.33
CA GLY A 435 1.21 -14.77 -17.65
C GLY A 435 0.00 -15.29 -16.89
N LEU A 436 -0.68 -14.42 -16.14
CA LEU A 436 -1.98 -14.74 -15.54
C LEU A 436 -3.07 -14.03 -16.32
N CYS A 437 -3.92 -14.80 -17.00
CA CYS A 437 -4.94 -14.34 -17.95
C CYS A 437 -4.44 -13.21 -18.89
N PRO A 438 -3.30 -13.37 -19.58
CA PRO A 438 -2.70 -12.30 -20.36
C PRO A 438 -3.64 -11.85 -21.49
N VAL A 439 -3.77 -10.53 -21.64
CA VAL A 439 -4.50 -9.95 -22.78
C VAL A 439 -3.59 -10.03 -24.02
N VAL A 440 -3.91 -10.91 -24.96
CA VAL A 440 -3.07 -11.16 -26.15
C VAL A 440 -3.66 -10.67 -27.46
N ASP A 441 -4.96 -10.37 -27.45
CA ASP A 441 -5.68 -9.81 -28.60
C ASP A 441 -6.62 -8.70 -28.12
N LEU A 442 -6.59 -7.57 -28.82
CA LEU A 442 -7.43 -6.40 -28.56
C LEU A 442 -8.06 -5.88 -29.87
N ARG A 443 -7.97 -6.65 -30.95
CA ARG A 443 -8.49 -6.29 -32.28
C ARG A 443 -10.01 -6.27 -32.26
N LEU A 444 -10.60 -7.29 -31.66
CA LEU A 444 -12.03 -7.38 -31.46
C LEU A 444 -12.38 -6.86 -30.06
N PRO A 445 -13.43 -6.03 -29.93
CA PRO A 445 -13.98 -5.72 -28.63
C PRO A 445 -14.65 -6.95 -28.00
N PRO A 446 -14.66 -7.09 -26.66
CA PRO A 446 -15.17 -8.29 -25.97
C PRO A 446 -16.58 -8.74 -26.34
N TRP A 447 -17.46 -7.84 -26.77
CA TRP A 447 -18.84 -8.18 -27.16
C TRP A 447 -18.99 -8.67 -28.60
N LEU A 448 -17.93 -8.58 -29.40
CA LEU A 448 -17.85 -9.22 -30.72
C LEU A 448 -17.10 -10.55 -30.68
N GLU A 449 -16.50 -10.90 -29.54
CA GLU A 449 -15.84 -12.19 -29.35
C GLU A 449 -16.87 -13.32 -29.28
N PRO A 450 -16.54 -14.53 -29.78
CA PRO A 450 -17.39 -15.70 -29.64
C PRO A 450 -17.68 -16.00 -28.17
N LYS A 451 -18.96 -16.14 -27.83
CA LYS A 451 -19.42 -16.48 -26.49
C LYS A 451 -19.66 -18.00 -26.38
N PRO A 452 -19.24 -18.65 -25.29
CA PRO A 452 -19.59 -20.06 -25.06
C PRO A 452 -21.10 -20.22 -24.88
N SER A 453 -21.61 -21.43 -25.09
CA SER A 453 -23.05 -21.72 -25.11
C SER A 453 -23.76 -21.45 -23.78
N ASP A 454 -23.03 -21.39 -22.67
CA ASP A 454 -23.49 -21.13 -21.31
C ASP A 454 -23.28 -19.66 -20.88
N PHE A 455 -22.86 -18.77 -21.79
CA PHE A 455 -22.63 -17.38 -21.45
C PHE A 455 -23.93 -16.68 -21.01
N PRO A 456 -23.92 -15.88 -19.93
CA PRO A 456 -25.12 -15.20 -19.43
C PRO A 456 -25.80 -14.32 -20.49
N ALA A 457 -27.14 -14.32 -20.50
CA ALA A 457 -27.93 -13.50 -21.42
C ALA A 457 -27.65 -11.99 -21.27
N VAL A 458 -27.30 -11.55 -20.06
CA VAL A 458 -26.81 -10.20 -19.76
C VAL A 458 -25.36 -10.34 -19.29
N ASP A 459 -24.43 -9.71 -20.01
CA ASP A 459 -23.02 -9.71 -19.63
C ASP A 459 -22.83 -8.88 -18.33
N PRO A 460 -22.50 -9.52 -17.18
CA PRO A 460 -22.34 -8.82 -15.91
C PRO A 460 -21.14 -7.85 -15.91
N LEU A 461 -20.24 -7.97 -16.89
CA LEU A 461 -19.08 -7.10 -17.08
C LEU A 461 -19.30 -6.04 -18.17
N ALA A 462 -20.51 -5.93 -18.72
CA ALA A 462 -20.82 -4.95 -19.76
C ALA A 462 -20.51 -3.50 -19.35
N PHE A 463 -20.60 -3.16 -18.07
CA PHE A 463 -20.27 -1.82 -17.57
C PHE A 463 -18.76 -1.48 -17.69
N LEU A 464 -17.89 -2.49 -17.81
CA LEU A 464 -16.45 -2.30 -18.04
C LEU A 464 -16.12 -2.02 -19.51
N GLN A 465 -17.08 -2.14 -20.43
CA GLN A 465 -16.87 -1.98 -21.88
C GLN A 465 -16.20 -0.65 -22.28
N PRO A 466 -16.55 0.51 -21.71
CA PRO A 466 -15.86 1.77 -22.00
C PRO A 466 -14.39 1.77 -21.56
N LEU A 467 -14.02 0.98 -20.54
CA LEU A 467 -12.65 0.87 -20.05
C LEU A 467 -11.73 0.19 -21.08
N PHE A 468 -12.24 -0.79 -21.82
CA PHE A 468 -11.50 -1.45 -22.92
C PHE A 468 -11.13 -0.46 -24.02
N TYR A 469 -11.92 0.60 -24.21
CA TYR A 469 -11.67 1.63 -25.20
C TYR A 469 -10.75 2.75 -24.73
N ALA A 470 -10.60 2.95 -23.44
CA ALA A 470 -9.91 4.14 -22.95
C ALA A 470 -8.43 4.19 -23.33
N TYR A 471 -7.77 3.04 -23.49
CA TYR A 471 -6.35 2.98 -23.86
C TYR A 471 -6.11 2.74 -25.36
N ALA A 472 -6.71 1.70 -25.94
CA ALA A 472 -6.50 1.37 -27.34
C ALA A 472 -7.47 2.12 -28.28
N GLY A 473 -8.68 2.44 -27.81
CA GLY A 473 -9.79 2.94 -28.62
C GLY A 473 -9.45 4.11 -29.54
N PRO A 474 -8.79 5.19 -29.06
CA PRO A 474 -8.44 6.33 -29.90
C PRO A 474 -7.60 5.97 -31.14
N ASN A 475 -6.78 4.93 -31.05
CA ASN A 475 -5.79 4.57 -32.07
C ASN A 475 -5.95 3.13 -32.60
N ARG A 476 -6.98 2.38 -32.18
CA ARG A 476 -7.08 0.92 -32.42
C ARG A 476 -7.09 0.56 -33.89
N LEU A 477 -7.91 1.24 -34.70
CA LEU A 477 -8.07 0.92 -36.13
C LEU A 477 -6.74 1.05 -36.89
N GLN A 478 -5.89 2.00 -36.50
CA GLN A 478 -4.57 2.22 -37.09
C GLN A 478 -3.54 1.19 -36.61
N ASN A 479 -3.82 0.48 -35.51
CA ASN A 479 -2.91 -0.44 -34.82
C ASN A 479 -3.37 -1.90 -34.84
N MET A 480 -4.32 -2.27 -35.72
CA MET A 480 -4.85 -3.64 -35.84
C MET A 480 -3.77 -4.70 -36.13
N GLY A 481 -2.67 -4.31 -36.78
CA GLY A 481 -1.51 -5.17 -37.05
C GLY A 481 -0.35 -4.98 -36.06
N ASN A 482 -0.52 -4.15 -35.02
CA ASN A 482 0.54 -3.83 -34.10
C ASN A 482 0.73 -4.97 -33.09
N ARG A 483 1.82 -5.71 -33.22
CA ARG A 483 2.22 -6.85 -32.39
C ARG A 483 2.54 -6.52 -30.93
N MET A 484 2.79 -5.25 -30.60
CA MET A 484 2.86 -4.82 -29.19
C MET A 484 1.46 -4.83 -28.57
N LEU A 485 0.49 -4.21 -29.27
CA LEU A 485 -0.90 -4.15 -28.82
C LEU A 485 -1.59 -5.52 -28.89
N HIS A 486 -1.21 -6.34 -29.87
CA HIS A 486 -1.77 -7.65 -30.16
C HIS A 486 -0.65 -8.70 -30.18
N PRO A 487 -0.12 -9.14 -29.02
CA PRO A 487 0.94 -10.14 -28.94
C PRO A 487 0.66 -11.45 -29.69
N ILE A 488 -0.61 -11.79 -29.92
CA ILE A 488 -1.00 -12.93 -30.76
C ILE A 488 -0.47 -12.86 -32.21
N LEU A 489 -0.12 -11.67 -32.69
CA LEU A 489 0.45 -11.43 -34.01
C LEU A 489 1.97 -11.45 -34.04
N ALA A 490 2.63 -11.58 -32.89
CA ALA A 490 4.08 -11.62 -32.82
C ALA A 490 4.62 -12.95 -33.35
N ASP A 491 5.82 -12.91 -33.95
CA ASP A 491 6.55 -14.13 -34.27
C ASP A 491 6.84 -14.89 -32.97
N ILE A 492 6.61 -16.20 -32.96
CA ILE A 492 6.87 -17.05 -31.79
C ILE A 492 8.34 -16.98 -31.36
N GLN A 493 9.27 -16.70 -32.27
CA GLN A 493 10.70 -16.50 -31.96
C GLN A 493 10.98 -15.19 -31.21
N ALA A 494 10.07 -14.21 -31.33
CA ALA A 494 10.14 -12.94 -30.60
C ALA A 494 9.44 -13.01 -29.23
N LEU A 495 8.88 -14.17 -28.88
CA LEU A 495 8.21 -14.42 -27.61
C LEU A 495 9.04 -15.38 -26.74
N PRO A 496 8.88 -15.33 -25.41
CA PRO A 496 9.54 -16.27 -24.50
C PRO A 496 9.12 -17.70 -24.85
N HIS A 497 10.07 -18.64 -24.86
CA HIS A 497 9.73 -20.06 -25.03
C HIS A 497 8.67 -20.48 -24.00
N PRO A 498 7.66 -21.30 -24.39
CA PRO A 498 6.53 -21.61 -23.52
C PRO A 498 6.98 -22.35 -22.25
N GLY A 499 7.15 -21.58 -21.17
CA GLY A 499 7.27 -22.06 -19.80
C GLY A 499 5.92 -21.90 -19.11
N VAL A 500 5.39 -23.00 -18.58
CA VAL A 500 4.20 -23.15 -17.72
C VAL A 500 3.14 -22.04 -17.83
N THR A 501 2.10 -22.27 -18.63
CA THR A 501 0.88 -21.46 -18.60
C THR A 501 -0.04 -21.98 -17.50
N CYS A 502 -0.24 -21.21 -16.42
CA CYS A 502 -1.32 -21.50 -15.47
C CYS A 502 -2.66 -21.11 -16.11
N LYS A 503 -3.43 -22.12 -16.54
CA LYS A 503 -4.88 -21.97 -16.69
C LYS A 503 -5.47 -21.99 -15.28
N ILE A 504 -6.06 -20.88 -14.85
CA ILE A 504 -6.86 -20.81 -13.62
C ILE A 504 -8.23 -21.37 -13.92
#